data_AF-A0A942NCR6-F1
#
_entry.id   AF-A0A942NCR6-F1
#
_cell.length_a   1.000
_cell.length_b   1.000
_cell.length_c   1.000
_cell.angle_alpha   90.00
_cell.angle_beta   90.00
_cell.angle_gamma   90.00
#
_symmetry.space_group_name_H-M   'P 1'
#
loop_
_entity.id
_entity.type
_entity.pdbx_description
1 polymer ?
#
loop_
_entity_poly.entity_id
_entity_poly.type
_entity_poly.pdbx_seq_one_letter_code
_entity_poly.pdbx_strand_id
1 'polypeptide(L)'
;MNNKPKIKTSFTTRIKTRFIKLAKENSSVNEIATGAALGAFTGVFPSFGFGFLTVLLLHRFFKFNIFAAATGSLISNPLTSPLFMLLSFETGELLLNTDVRFDMHNWSANLKEAGYSIFIGAIAVSSFCSFATYFITKYIVIYIRNRQSNSSENY
;
A
#
# COMPACT_ATOMS: atom_id res chain seq x y z
N MET A 1 -24.30 -6.69 -44.54
CA MET A 1 -24.28 -6.99 -43.09
C MET A 1 -22.85 -6.87 -42.59
N ASN A 2 -22.50 -5.78 -41.91
CA ASN A 2 -21.11 -5.48 -41.50
C ASN A 2 -20.86 -5.97 -40.06
N ASN A 3 -20.17 -7.11 -39.92
CA ASN A 3 -19.81 -7.70 -38.64
C ASN A 3 -18.69 -6.89 -37.99
N LYS A 4 -19.02 -5.99 -37.05
CA LYS A 4 -18.02 -5.39 -36.17
C LYS A 4 -17.51 -6.46 -35.19
N PRO A 5 -16.19 -6.64 -35.02
CA PRO A 5 -15.65 -7.62 -34.09
C PRO A 5 -16.05 -7.27 -32.65
N LYS A 6 -16.67 -8.24 -31.96
CA LYS A 6 -16.95 -8.16 -30.52
C LYS A 6 -15.62 -8.13 -29.75
N ILE A 7 -15.24 -6.96 -29.25
CA ILE A 7 -14.08 -6.79 -28.38
C ILE A 7 -14.31 -7.63 -27.12
N LYS A 8 -13.54 -8.71 -26.94
CA LYS A 8 -13.51 -9.48 -25.68
C LYS A 8 -13.00 -8.57 -24.57
N THR A 9 -13.90 -8.02 -23.75
CA THR A 9 -13.56 -7.16 -22.63
C THR A 9 -12.98 -7.98 -21.49
N SER A 10 -11.64 -8.09 -21.50
CA SER A 10 -10.87 -8.69 -20.41
C SER A 10 -11.06 -7.91 -19.09
N PHE A 11 -11.00 -8.62 -17.97
CA PHE A 11 -11.11 -8.12 -16.59
C PHE A 11 -10.19 -6.91 -16.31
N THR A 12 -9.04 -6.84 -16.99
CA THR A 12 -8.07 -5.74 -16.93
C THR A 12 -8.65 -4.39 -17.38
N THR A 13 -9.58 -4.37 -18.33
CA THR A 13 -10.16 -3.12 -18.84
C THR A 13 -11.09 -2.45 -17.82
N ARG A 14 -11.78 -3.25 -16.98
CA ARG A 14 -12.68 -2.78 -15.92
C ARG A 14 -11.93 -2.17 -14.74
N ILE A 15 -10.81 -2.78 -14.35
CA ILE A 15 -9.94 -2.23 -13.32
C ILE A 15 -9.37 -0.88 -13.80
N LYS A 16 -8.85 -0.84 -15.03
CA LYS A 16 -8.32 0.38 -15.65
C LYS A 16 -9.33 1.53 -15.69
N THR A 17 -10.59 1.26 -16.04
CA THR A 17 -11.63 2.30 -16.10
C THR A 17 -12.08 2.80 -14.74
N ARG A 18 -12.11 1.94 -13.69
CA ARG A 18 -12.37 2.41 -12.32
C ARG A 18 -11.23 3.28 -11.80
N PHE A 19 -9.97 2.87 -11.98
CA PHE A 19 -8.80 3.69 -11.66
C PHE A 19 -8.81 5.05 -12.38
N ILE A 20 -9.19 5.10 -13.66
CA ILE A 20 -9.30 6.36 -14.42
C ILE A 20 -10.44 7.24 -13.88
N LYS A 21 -11.55 6.67 -13.42
CA LYS A 21 -12.67 7.41 -12.82
C LYS A 21 -12.29 8.00 -11.45
N LEU A 22 -11.42 7.32 -10.71
CA LEU A 22 -10.85 7.75 -9.43
C LEU A 22 -9.77 8.83 -9.58
N ALA A 23 -8.99 8.75 -10.67
CA ALA A 23 -8.07 9.81 -11.07
C ALA A 23 -8.78 11.03 -11.69
N LYS A 24 -10.05 10.88 -12.09
CA LYS A 24 -10.94 11.93 -12.60
C LYS A 24 -11.75 12.64 -11.53
N GLU A 25 -11.77 12.11 -10.31
CA GLU A 25 -12.18 12.90 -9.15
C GLU A 25 -11.12 13.99 -8.96
N ASN A 26 -11.50 15.21 -8.58
CA ASN A 26 -10.63 16.40 -8.48
C ASN A 26 -9.49 16.30 -7.44
N SER A 27 -9.02 15.10 -7.11
CA SER A 27 -7.90 14.86 -6.22
C SER A 27 -6.61 15.38 -6.83
N SER A 28 -5.90 16.20 -6.07
CA SER A 28 -4.54 16.62 -6.36
C SER A 28 -3.59 15.42 -6.40
N VAL A 29 -2.44 15.57 -7.07
CA VAL A 29 -1.37 14.54 -7.09
C VAL A 29 -0.99 14.14 -5.67
N ASN A 30 -0.91 15.12 -4.77
CA ASN A 30 -0.53 14.90 -3.37
C ASN A 30 -1.61 14.08 -2.63
N GLU A 31 -2.90 14.34 -2.83
CA GLU A 31 -3.96 13.55 -2.19
C GLU A 31 -3.97 12.09 -2.64
N ILE A 32 -3.63 11.83 -3.91
CA ILE A 32 -3.49 10.46 -4.44
C ILE A 32 -2.25 9.78 -3.83
N ALA A 33 -1.10 10.46 -3.83
CA ALA A 33 0.14 9.93 -3.29
C ALA A 33 0.04 9.66 -1.77
N THR A 34 -0.52 10.59 -1.00
CA THR A 34 -0.77 10.43 0.44
C THR A 34 -1.73 9.28 0.70
N GLY A 35 -2.82 9.18 -0.08
CA GLY A 35 -3.75 8.05 0.03
C GLY A 35 -3.01 6.73 -0.16
N ALA A 36 -2.30 6.55 -1.27
CA ALA A 36 -1.53 5.34 -1.55
C ALA A 36 -0.50 5.00 -0.47
N ALA A 37 0.21 6.00 0.08
CA ALA A 37 1.17 5.82 1.16
C ALA A 37 0.52 5.30 2.45
N LEU A 38 -0.58 5.93 2.88
CA LEU A 38 -1.36 5.47 4.05
C LEU A 38 -1.93 4.06 3.83
N GLY A 39 -2.37 3.76 2.61
CA GLY A 39 -2.76 2.43 2.20
C GLY A 39 -1.64 1.42 2.40
N ALA A 40 -0.47 1.68 1.83
CA ALA A 40 0.69 0.80 1.94
C ALA A 40 1.13 0.60 3.39
N PHE A 41 1.16 1.69 4.17
CA PHE A 41 1.44 1.62 5.61
C PHE A 41 0.51 0.64 6.32
N THR A 42 -0.80 0.85 6.18
CA THR A 42 -1.81 0.03 6.88
C THR A 42 -1.92 -1.40 6.35
N GLY A 43 -1.49 -1.65 5.11
CA GLY A 43 -1.40 -2.98 4.53
C GLY A 43 -0.20 -3.78 5.06
N VAL A 44 0.97 -3.14 5.19
CA VAL A 44 2.20 -3.78 5.70
C VAL A 44 2.17 -3.90 7.22
N PHE A 45 1.68 -2.86 7.90
CA PHE A 45 1.57 -2.86 9.35
C PHE A 45 0.56 -3.92 9.81
N PRO A 46 0.90 -4.79 10.78
CA PRO A 46 0.02 -5.86 11.25
C PRO A 46 -1.14 -5.26 12.05
N SER A 47 -2.14 -4.77 11.31
CA SER A 47 -3.32 -4.11 11.84
C SER A 47 -4.44 -5.09 12.20
N PHE A 48 -4.24 -6.39 11.99
CA PHE A 48 -5.19 -7.47 12.32
C PHE A 48 -6.63 -7.19 11.86
N GLY A 49 -6.78 -6.63 10.65
CA GLY A 49 -8.08 -6.30 10.05
C GLY A 49 -8.57 -4.88 10.35
N PHE A 50 -7.93 -4.14 11.25
CA PHE A 50 -8.28 -2.75 11.54
C PHE A 50 -7.69 -1.73 10.56
N GLY A 51 -6.78 -2.13 9.66
CA GLY A 51 -6.11 -1.20 8.74
C GLY A 51 -7.07 -0.37 7.88
N PHE A 52 -8.14 -0.99 7.34
CA PHE A 52 -9.15 -0.25 6.59
C PHE A 52 -9.93 0.74 7.47
N LEU A 53 -10.21 0.37 8.71
CA LEU A 53 -10.87 1.26 9.67
C LEU A 53 -9.96 2.45 10.02
N THR A 54 -8.66 2.21 10.21
CA THR A 54 -7.66 3.27 10.42
C THR A 54 -7.64 4.24 9.24
N VAL A 55 -7.61 3.75 7.99
CA VAL A 55 -7.68 4.61 6.80
C VAL A 55 -9.00 5.41 6.79
N LEU A 56 -10.14 4.80 7.09
CA LEU A 56 -11.43 5.49 7.10
C LEU A 56 -11.49 6.58 8.17
N LEU A 57 -10.94 6.32 9.36
CA LEU A 57 -10.84 7.30 10.44
C LEU A 57 -9.90 8.44 10.04
N LEU A 58 -8.73 8.14 9.48
CA LEU A 58 -7.78 9.15 9.02
C LEU A 58 -8.39 10.03 7.94
N HIS A 59 -9.25 9.49 7.08
CA HIS A 59 -9.93 10.27 6.02
C HIS A 59 -10.82 11.39 6.59
N ARG A 60 -11.29 11.26 7.84
CA ARG A 60 -12.06 12.30 8.52
C ARG A 60 -11.23 13.52 8.89
N PHE A 61 -9.94 13.32 9.14
CA PHE A 61 -9.01 14.36 9.61
C PHE A 61 -8.11 14.89 8.50
N PHE A 62 -7.72 14.02 7.57
CA PHE A 62 -6.81 14.32 6.47
C PHE A 62 -7.50 14.17 5.12
N LYS A 63 -7.35 15.15 4.24
CA LYS A 63 -7.82 15.03 2.86
C LYS A 63 -6.84 14.17 2.07
N PHE A 64 -7.30 12.99 1.65
CA PHE A 64 -6.58 12.11 0.72
C PHE A 64 -7.57 11.25 -0.06
N ASN A 65 -7.10 10.67 -1.17
CA ASN A 65 -7.94 9.82 -2.01
C ASN A 65 -8.11 8.42 -1.39
N ILE A 66 -9.32 8.11 -0.93
CA ILE A 66 -9.61 6.82 -0.24
C ILE A 66 -9.39 5.61 -1.14
N PHE A 67 -9.62 5.74 -2.44
CA PHE A 67 -9.37 4.66 -3.37
C PHE A 67 -7.88 4.45 -3.61
N ALA A 68 -7.09 5.52 -3.69
CA ALA A 68 -5.63 5.41 -3.73
C ALA A 68 -5.13 4.66 -2.48
N ALA A 69 -5.70 4.92 -1.30
CA ALA A 69 -5.40 4.16 -0.09
C ALA A 69 -5.80 2.68 -0.19
N ALA A 70 -6.98 2.36 -0.70
CA ALA A 70 -7.38 0.98 -0.95
C ALA A 70 -6.46 0.26 -1.93
N THR A 71 -5.85 0.97 -2.89
CA THR A 71 -4.91 0.37 -3.85
C THR A 71 -3.51 0.25 -3.28
N GLY A 72 -3.09 1.20 -2.45
CA GLY A 72 -1.81 1.14 -1.75
C GLY A 72 -1.75 -0.02 -0.77
N SER A 73 -2.87 -0.35 -0.11
CA SER A 73 -2.91 -1.48 0.85
C SER A 73 -2.72 -2.85 0.19
N LEU A 74 -2.95 -2.96 -1.12
CA LEU A 74 -2.71 -4.19 -1.88
C LEU A 74 -1.25 -4.61 -2.00
N ILE A 75 -0.32 -3.75 -1.55
CA ILE A 75 1.10 -4.12 -1.40
C ILE A 75 1.26 -5.37 -0.53
N SER A 76 0.38 -5.51 0.47
CA SER A 76 0.30 -6.67 1.36
C SER A 76 -0.91 -7.51 1.00
N ASN A 77 -0.68 -8.79 0.75
CA ASN A 77 -1.70 -9.78 0.45
C ASN A 77 -1.29 -11.11 1.09
N PRO A 78 -2.16 -12.13 1.18
CA PRO A 78 -1.85 -13.38 1.87
C PRO A 78 -0.54 -14.06 1.45
N LEU A 79 -0.05 -13.80 0.24
CA LEU A 79 1.24 -14.28 -0.25
C LEU A 79 2.43 -13.41 0.21
N THR A 80 2.28 -12.08 0.24
CA THR A 80 3.36 -11.15 0.63
C THR A 80 3.40 -10.82 2.12
N SER A 81 2.28 -10.94 2.85
CA SER A 81 2.21 -10.63 4.28
C SER A 81 3.19 -11.46 5.14
N PRO A 82 3.40 -12.78 4.90
CA PRO A 82 4.42 -13.54 5.63
C PRO A 82 5.83 -12.99 5.43
N LEU A 83 6.15 -12.51 4.22
CA LEU A 83 7.45 -11.89 3.92
C LEU A 83 7.63 -10.58 4.69
N PHE A 84 6.61 -9.71 4.71
CA PHE A 84 6.67 -8.49 5.51
C PHE A 84 6.79 -8.76 7.00
N MET A 85 6.16 -9.82 7.51
CA MET A 85 6.27 -10.22 8.91
C MET A 85 7.69 -10.68 9.25
N LEU A 86 8.32 -11.50 8.40
CA LEU A 86 9.71 -11.91 8.58
C LEU A 86 10.67 -10.72 8.53
N LEU A 87 10.52 -9.84 7.53
CA LEU A 87 11.30 -8.60 7.44
C LEU A 87 11.12 -7.71 8.67
N SER A 88 9.89 -7.64 9.20
CA SER A 88 9.60 -6.88 10.42
C SER A 88 10.24 -7.53 11.65
N PHE A 89 10.26 -8.86 11.74
CA PHE A 89 10.95 -9.56 12.82
C PHE A 89 12.46 -9.29 12.78
N GLU A 90 13.12 -9.54 11.64
CA GLU A 90 14.57 -9.34 11.47
C GLU A 90 14.97 -7.87 11.69
N THR A 91 14.19 -6.93 11.15
CA THR A 91 14.41 -5.50 11.37
C THR A 91 14.25 -5.14 12.85
N GLY A 92 13.27 -5.73 13.52
CA GLY A 92 13.02 -5.54 14.94
C GLY A 92 14.16 -6.04 15.81
N GLU A 93 14.64 -7.26 15.56
CA GLU A 93 15.78 -7.84 16.27
C GLU A 93 17.04 -6.98 16.11
N LEU A 94 17.28 -6.49 14.89
CA LEU A 94 18.40 -5.60 14.61
C LEU A 94 18.27 -4.26 15.35
N LEU A 95 17.06 -3.70 15.44
CA LEU A 95 16.82 -2.42 16.13
C LEU A 95 16.85 -2.54 17.65
N LEU A 96 16.34 -3.64 18.20
CA LEU A 96 16.30 -3.90 19.64
C LEU A 96 17.58 -4.59 20.15
N ASN A 97 18.45 -5.00 19.23
CA ASN A 97 19.66 -5.77 19.51
C ASN A 97 19.38 -7.05 20.32
N THR A 98 18.34 -7.78 19.92
CA THR A 98 17.90 -9.04 20.54
C THR A 98 18.24 -10.22 19.64
N ASP A 99 18.58 -11.38 20.21
CA ASP A 99 18.78 -12.65 19.48
C ASP A 99 17.70 -13.64 19.93
N VAL A 100 16.47 -13.43 19.44
CA VAL A 100 15.30 -14.23 19.81
C VAL A 100 15.31 -15.51 18.98
N ARG A 101 15.89 -16.56 19.55
CA ARG A 101 15.85 -17.89 18.93
C ARG A 101 14.54 -18.58 19.23
N PHE A 102 13.87 -19.09 18.20
CA PHE A 102 12.73 -19.96 18.37
C PHE A 102 13.16 -21.31 18.94
N ASP A 103 13.09 -21.43 20.27
CA ASP A 103 13.26 -22.68 21.00
C ASP A 103 11.89 -23.18 21.47
N MET A 104 11.52 -24.40 21.07
CA MET A 104 10.26 -25.03 21.46
C MET A 104 10.14 -25.25 22.97
N HIS A 105 11.25 -25.29 23.71
CA HIS A 105 11.22 -25.52 25.16
C HIS A 105 10.93 -24.22 25.95
N ASN A 106 11.28 -23.05 25.39
CA ASN A 106 11.11 -21.72 26.02
C ASN A 106 10.24 -20.77 25.17
N TRP A 107 9.44 -21.33 24.27
CA TRP A 107 8.67 -20.57 23.28
C TRP A 107 7.77 -19.49 23.89
N SER A 108 7.22 -19.74 25.08
CA SER A 108 6.36 -18.80 25.80
C SER A 108 7.12 -17.60 26.37
N ALA A 109 8.36 -17.81 26.83
CA ALA A 109 9.23 -16.75 27.30
C ALA A 109 9.67 -15.84 26.14
N ASN A 110 10.01 -16.46 25.00
CA ASN A 110 10.47 -15.75 23.80
C ASN A 110 9.34 -15.06 23.04
N LEU A 111 8.07 -15.43 23.30
CA LEU A 111 6.91 -14.88 22.60
C LEU A 111 6.77 -13.36 22.79
N LYS A 112 7.09 -12.87 23.99
CA LYS A 112 7.00 -11.44 24.33
C LYS A 112 8.06 -10.64 23.56
N GLU A 113 9.29 -11.12 23.56
CA GLU A 113 10.42 -10.48 22.86
C GLU A 113 10.26 -10.55 21.34
N ALA A 114 9.80 -11.68 20.81
CA ALA A 114 9.44 -11.81 19.40
C ALA A 114 8.32 -10.84 19.02
N GLY A 115 7.29 -10.69 19.87
CA GLY A 115 6.20 -9.74 19.66
C GLY A 115 6.69 -8.29 19.60
N TYR A 116 7.58 -7.88 20.50
CA TYR A 116 8.17 -6.54 20.46
C TYR A 116 9.03 -6.33 19.22
N SER A 117 9.85 -7.30 18.85
CA SER A 117 10.67 -7.24 17.64
C SER A 117 9.80 -7.06 16.40
N ILE A 118 8.79 -7.90 16.21
CA ILE A 118 7.83 -7.77 15.10
C ILE A 118 7.17 -6.39 15.11
N PHE A 119 6.71 -5.91 16.27
CA PHE A 119 6.00 -4.64 16.34
C PHE A 119 6.90 -3.44 15.98
N ILE A 120 8.11 -3.37 16.55
CA ILE A 120 9.07 -2.30 16.29
C ILE A 120 9.55 -2.33 14.85
N GLY A 121 9.92 -3.51 14.35
CA GLY A 121 10.33 -3.62 12.95
C GLY A 121 9.16 -3.40 11.99
N ALA A 122 7.93 -3.75 12.35
CA ALA A 122 6.76 -3.42 11.53
C ALA A 122 6.56 -1.91 11.40
N ILE A 123 6.80 -1.11 12.45
CA ILE A 123 6.76 0.35 12.36
C ILE A 123 7.81 0.84 11.34
N ALA A 124 9.05 0.33 11.43
CA ALA A 124 10.13 0.71 10.53
C ALA A 124 9.84 0.31 9.07
N VAL A 125 9.51 -0.95 8.82
CA VAL A 125 9.25 -1.51 7.49
C VAL A 125 8.03 -0.86 6.85
N SER A 126 6.91 -0.72 7.58
CA SER A 126 5.70 -0.08 7.04
C SER A 126 5.92 1.40 6.75
N SER A 127 6.70 2.12 7.57
CA SER A 127 7.08 3.52 7.32
C SER A 127 7.92 3.65 6.06
N PHE A 128 8.90 2.77 5.87
CA PHE A 128 9.74 2.74 4.67
C PHE A 128 8.91 2.45 3.42
N CYS A 129 8.07 1.42 3.44
CA CYS A 129 7.17 1.08 2.34
C CYS A 129 6.18 2.22 2.02
N SER A 130 5.63 2.87 3.05
CA SER A 130 4.74 4.03 2.92
C SER A 130 5.45 5.20 2.22
N PHE A 131 6.66 5.55 2.68
CA PHE A 131 7.47 6.60 2.08
C PHE A 131 7.80 6.27 0.62
N ALA A 132 8.28 5.08 0.32
CA ALA A 132 8.55 4.64 -1.05
C ALA A 132 7.30 4.73 -1.94
N THR A 133 6.16 4.25 -1.43
CA THR A 133 4.88 4.28 -2.17
C THR A 133 4.42 5.70 -2.47
N TYR A 134 4.63 6.65 -1.55
CA TYR A 134 4.33 8.06 -1.78
C TYR A 134 5.07 8.61 -3.00
N PHE A 135 6.40 8.46 -3.06
CA PHE A 135 7.20 9.00 -4.16
C PHE A 135 6.92 8.29 -5.48
N ILE A 136 6.81 6.96 -5.46
CA ILE A 136 6.48 6.17 -6.65
C ILE A 136 5.13 6.61 -7.21
N THR A 137 4.10 6.72 -6.37
CA THR A 137 2.76 7.13 -6.78
C THR A 137 2.77 8.56 -7.33
N LYS A 138 3.42 9.48 -6.62
CA LYS A 138 3.56 10.88 -7.05
C LYS A 138 4.22 10.99 -8.42
N TYR A 139 5.32 10.27 -8.62
CA TYR A 139 6.04 10.22 -9.90
C TYR A 139 5.16 9.68 -11.04
N ILE A 140 4.50 8.54 -10.82
CA ILE A 140 3.62 7.91 -11.82
C ILE A 140 2.47 8.85 -12.21
N VAL A 141 1.81 9.48 -11.23
CA VAL A 141 0.67 10.36 -11.49
C VAL A 141 1.10 11.61 -12.28
N ILE A 142 2.22 12.23 -11.93
CA ILE A 142 2.76 13.39 -12.67
C ILE A 142 3.09 12.99 -14.11
N TYR A 143 3.79 11.86 -14.28
CA TYR A 143 4.15 11.35 -15.60
C TYR A 143 2.92 11.13 -16.50
N ILE A 144 1.86 10.53 -15.95
CA ILE A 144 0.61 10.29 -16.68
C ILE A 144 -0.08 11.62 -17.04
N ARG A 145 -0.16 12.58 -16.12
CA ARG A 145 -0.82 13.87 -16.35
C ARG A 145 -0.09 14.69 -17.43
N ASN A 146 1.25 14.71 -17.41
CA ASN A 146 2.04 15.42 -18.42
C ASN A 146 1.83 14.84 -19.83
N ARG A 147 1.71 13.51 -19.96
CA ARG A 147 1.41 12.87 -21.24
C ARG A 147 0.04 13.23 -21.80
N GLN A 148 -0.96 13.42 -20.94
CA GLN A 148 -2.30 13.81 -21.38
C GLN A 148 -2.33 15.25 -21.89
N SER A 149 -1.65 16.18 -21.20
CA SER A 149 -1.51 17.58 -21.64
C SER A 149 -0.85 17.69 -23.01
N ASN A 150 0.26 16.98 -23.23
CA ASN A 150 0.98 17.01 -24.51
C ASN A 150 0.17 16.36 -25.65
N SER A 151 -0.75 15.42 -25.34
CA SER A 151 -1.60 14.79 -26.35
C SER A 151 -2.74 15.70 -26.82
N SER A 152 -3.18 16.65 -25.97
CA SER A 152 -4.21 17.64 -26.31
C SER A 152 -3.70 18.86 -27.08
N GLU A 153 -2.40 19.20 -26.98
CA GLU A 153 -1.79 20.29 -27.76
C GLU A 153 -1.46 19.89 -29.22
N ASN A 154 -1.51 18.60 -29.55
CA ASN A 154 -1.21 18.08 -30.89
C ASN A 154 -2.48 17.91 -31.78
N TYR A 155 -3.60 18.54 -31.43
CA TYR A 155 -4.85 18.60 -32.21
C TYR A 155 -5.32 20.04 -32.32
#